data_AF-A0A1F4CTI8-F1
#
_entry.id   AF-A0A1F4CTI8-F1
#
_cell.length_a   1.000
_cell.length_b   1.000
_cell.length_c   1.000
_cell.angle_alpha   90.00
_cell.angle_beta   90.00
_cell.angle_gamma   90.00
#
_symmetry.space_group_name_H-M   'P 1'
#
loop_
_entity.id
_entity.type
_entity.pdbx_description
1 polymer ?
#
loop_
_entity_poly.entity_id
_entity_poly.type
_entity_poly.pdbx_seq_one_letter_code
_entity_poly.pdbx_strand_id
1 'polypeptide(L)'
;MSKATQGADTLGAGKDTLVIRHKRIPVRVADVPQHELKFYLENPRLYTMIRADGKEPTQEEIEETLSKMEHVKVLAQSIKENGGLMDAIFVHEDTNVVLEGNSRLAAYRILAKHDAVKWGYIRAKILPQSITEREIFTLLGQYHIIGKKDWAPFEQAGYLYRQHVDNGVSIAELSSEINLSHRTITHLVSVVQFMIENSEKDVNCWSYYDEYLKSTKIKKARKEYSQLDKIIVKKIRSGEIPRAVDVRDELKKIVEAGGKVLQNFVEGKKGFVDSVHAAIDKGAGHQDVRHLRKFKEWIASQDTIAELITLEGSARKECLYDLKKIQTLVLLALRKMT
;
A
#
# COMPACT_ATOMS: atom_id res chain seq x y z
N MET A 1 42.72 -31.25 43.51
CA MET A 1 41.27 -31.03 43.34
C MET A 1 41.06 -29.65 42.75
N SER A 2 40.74 -29.55 41.46
CA SER A 2 40.24 -28.31 40.84
C SER A 2 39.23 -28.75 39.78
N LYS A 3 37.95 -28.49 40.05
CA LYS A 3 36.84 -28.81 39.15
C LYS A 3 36.80 -27.75 38.06
N ALA A 4 37.01 -28.19 36.83
CA ALA A 4 36.67 -27.46 35.62
C ALA A 4 35.15 -27.27 35.57
N THR A 5 34.72 -26.03 35.44
CA THR A 5 33.33 -25.67 35.10
C THR A 5 33.15 -25.95 33.61
N GLN A 6 32.58 -27.11 33.28
CA GLN A 6 32.18 -27.46 31.93
C GLN A 6 31.00 -26.58 31.49
N GLY A 7 31.13 -26.03 30.29
CA GLY A 7 30.14 -25.19 29.64
C GLY A 7 28.83 -25.93 29.37
N ALA A 8 27.76 -25.16 29.37
CA ALA A 8 26.45 -25.59 28.92
C ALA A 8 26.53 -26.01 27.45
N ASP A 9 26.46 -27.32 27.23
CA ASP A 9 26.39 -27.96 25.93
C ASP A 9 25.06 -27.58 25.27
N THR A 10 25.10 -26.69 24.28
CA THR A 10 23.93 -26.33 23.47
C THR A 10 23.55 -27.52 22.59
N LEU A 11 22.39 -28.12 22.86
CA LEU A 11 21.76 -29.15 22.04
C LEU A 11 21.74 -28.76 20.55
N GLY A 12 22.52 -29.46 19.73
CA GLY A 12 22.29 -29.62 18.29
C GLY A 12 22.54 -28.41 17.38
N ALA A 13 23.68 -27.71 17.52
CA ALA A 13 24.08 -26.71 16.54
C ALA A 13 24.46 -27.34 15.19
N GLY A 14 23.60 -27.20 14.19
CA GLY A 14 23.88 -27.61 12.81
C GLY A 14 24.69 -26.54 12.06
N LYS A 15 25.55 -26.96 11.13
CA LYS A 15 26.20 -26.05 10.17
C LYS A 15 25.39 -26.05 8.86
N ASP A 16 25.09 -24.86 8.35
CA ASP A 16 24.40 -24.61 7.08
C ASP A 16 25.19 -23.55 6.28
N THR A 17 24.79 -23.30 5.05
CA THR A 17 25.40 -22.26 4.20
C THR A 17 24.33 -21.58 3.35
N LEU A 18 24.32 -20.25 3.38
CA LEU A 18 23.52 -19.44 2.46
C LEU A 18 24.38 -19.02 1.27
N VAL A 19 23.75 -18.91 0.10
CA VAL A 19 24.39 -18.32 -1.07
C VAL A 19 23.78 -16.94 -1.29
N ILE A 20 24.58 -15.90 -1.08
CA ILE A 20 24.19 -14.51 -1.30
C ILE A 20 25.22 -13.90 -2.24
N ARG A 21 24.78 -13.42 -3.42
CA ARG A 21 25.65 -12.79 -4.43
C ARG A 21 26.88 -13.63 -4.79
N HIS A 22 26.66 -14.91 -5.05
CA HIS A 22 27.70 -15.91 -5.36
C HIS A 22 28.72 -16.18 -4.23
N LYS A 23 28.54 -15.58 -3.05
CA LYS A 23 29.31 -15.90 -1.85
C LYS A 23 28.57 -16.93 -1.01
N ARG A 24 29.34 -17.85 -0.43
CA ARG A 24 28.87 -18.80 0.57
C ARG A 24 29.04 -18.21 1.95
N ILE A 25 27.93 -17.88 2.60
CA ILE A 25 27.91 -17.35 3.96
C ILE A 25 27.64 -18.52 4.92
N PRO A 26 28.57 -18.86 5.83
CA PRO A 26 28.35 -19.91 6.80
C PRO A 26 27.25 -19.50 7.78
N VAL A 27 26.36 -20.43 8.11
CA VAL A 27 25.26 -20.19 9.04
C VAL A 27 25.22 -21.28 10.09
N ARG A 28 25.02 -20.90 11.35
CA ARG A 28 24.82 -21.85 12.44
C ARG A 28 23.32 -21.96 12.73
N VAL A 29 22.79 -23.17 12.74
CA VAL A 29 21.39 -23.41 13.05
C VAL A 29 21.27 -23.93 14.47
N ALA A 30 20.57 -23.20 15.34
CA ALA A 30 20.42 -23.56 16.74
C ALA A 30 19.08 -23.06 17.30
N ASP A 31 18.65 -23.65 18.41
CA ASP A 31 17.55 -23.12 19.21
C ASP A 31 18.12 -22.13 20.23
N VAL A 32 17.65 -20.89 20.19
CA VAL A 32 18.18 -19.79 21.00
C VAL A 32 17.13 -19.27 21.96
N PRO A 33 17.51 -18.76 23.15
CA PRO A 33 16.56 -18.18 24.08
C PRO A 33 15.87 -16.99 23.42
N GLN A 34 14.57 -17.11 23.17
CA GLN A 34 13.83 -16.07 22.45
C GLN A 34 13.89 -14.73 23.19
N HIS A 35 14.04 -14.78 24.51
CA HIS A 35 14.02 -13.61 25.37
C HIS A 35 15.22 -12.67 25.21
N GLU A 36 16.36 -13.20 24.76
CA GLU A 36 17.61 -12.46 24.53
C GLU A 36 17.66 -11.78 23.15
N LEU A 37 16.72 -12.12 22.27
CA LEU A 37 16.66 -11.60 20.90
C LEU A 37 16.04 -10.21 20.84
N LYS A 38 16.58 -9.37 19.96
CA LYS A 38 16.13 -8.01 19.68
C LYS A 38 15.41 -7.94 18.34
N PHE A 39 14.36 -7.14 18.26
CA PHE A 39 13.70 -6.80 17.01
C PHE A 39 14.58 -5.88 16.17
N TYR A 40 14.50 -6.07 14.85
CA TYR A 40 15.17 -5.21 13.87
C TYR A 40 14.43 -3.87 13.75
N LEU A 41 15.11 -2.78 14.09
CA LEU A 41 14.54 -1.43 14.09
C LEU A 41 14.08 -1.00 12.70
N GLU A 42 14.80 -1.37 11.64
CA GLU A 42 14.40 -1.01 10.27
C GLU A 42 13.32 -1.95 9.69
N ASN A 43 12.67 -2.77 10.50
CA ASN A 43 11.55 -3.60 10.06
C ASN A 43 10.47 -2.71 9.40
N PRO A 44 10.15 -2.93 8.11
CA PRO A 44 9.21 -2.10 7.38
C PRO A 44 7.80 -2.02 7.97
N ARG A 45 7.40 -3.01 8.78
CA ARG A 45 6.12 -3.01 9.50
C ARG A 45 6.03 -1.93 10.59
N LEU A 46 7.15 -1.32 10.96
CA LEU A 46 7.26 -0.26 11.96
C LEU A 46 7.26 1.15 11.36
N TYR A 47 7.02 1.29 10.05
CA TYR A 47 7.15 2.55 9.30
C TYR A 47 6.43 3.74 9.94
N THR A 48 5.21 3.54 10.48
CA THR A 48 4.41 4.61 11.10
C THR A 48 4.97 5.08 12.43
N MET A 49 5.70 4.22 13.16
CA MET A 49 6.21 4.53 14.49
C MET A 49 7.46 5.40 14.43
N ILE A 50 8.40 5.04 13.55
CA ILE A 50 9.69 5.72 13.40
C ILE A 50 9.52 7.19 12.97
N ARG A 51 8.38 7.55 12.37
CA ARG A 51 8.09 8.90 11.86
C ARG A 51 7.06 9.68 12.68
N ALA A 52 6.48 9.10 13.74
CA ALA A 52 5.43 9.76 14.49
C ALA A 52 5.93 10.98 15.28
N ASP A 53 7.15 10.88 15.83
CA ASP A 53 7.78 11.86 16.72
C ASP A 53 9.29 12.06 16.49
N GLY A 54 9.87 11.37 15.49
CA GLY A 54 11.30 11.43 15.18
C GLY A 54 12.19 10.70 16.20
N LYS A 55 11.59 9.91 17.11
CA LYS A 55 12.32 9.06 18.04
C LYS A 55 12.33 7.63 17.54
N GLU A 56 13.45 6.94 17.77
CA GLU A 56 13.52 5.51 17.53
C GLU A 56 12.66 4.77 18.56
N PRO A 57 11.80 3.83 18.12
CA PRO A 57 10.94 3.08 19.03
C PRO A 57 11.75 2.12 19.90
N THR A 58 11.32 1.92 21.15
CA THR A 58 11.94 0.95 22.05
C THR A 58 11.60 -0.49 21.66
N GLN A 59 12.33 -1.47 22.20
CA GLN A 59 12.05 -2.89 21.92
C GLN A 59 10.65 -3.31 22.40
N GLU A 60 10.18 -2.74 23.50
CA GLU A 60 8.86 -2.97 24.07
C GLU A 60 7.76 -2.40 23.17
N GLU A 61 7.95 -1.18 22.64
CA GLU A 61 7.02 -0.55 21.70
C GLU A 61 6.93 -1.36 20.40
N ILE A 62 8.07 -1.83 19.90
CA ILE A 62 8.13 -2.71 18.72
C ILE A 62 7.39 -4.03 18.99
N GLU A 63 7.64 -4.68 20.12
CA GLU A 63 6.96 -5.91 20.51
C GLU A 63 5.44 -5.71 20.56
N GLU A 64 4.99 -4.68 21.27
CA GLU A 64 3.57 -4.38 21.45
C GLU A 64 2.87 -4.16 20.09
N THR A 65 3.55 -3.46 19.19
CA THR A 65 3.05 -3.15 17.86
C THR A 65 2.89 -4.39 17.00
N LEU A 66 3.97 -5.17 16.87
CA LEU A 66 3.94 -6.41 16.10
C LEU A 66 2.93 -7.39 16.69
N SER A 67 2.85 -7.51 18.02
CA SER A 67 1.95 -8.45 18.69
C SER A 67 0.47 -8.12 18.48
N LYS A 68 0.13 -6.85 18.25
CA LYS A 68 -1.26 -6.43 17.99
C LYS A 68 -1.72 -6.72 16.56
N MET A 69 -0.79 -6.89 15.62
CA MET A 69 -1.11 -7.11 14.21
C MET A 69 -1.81 -8.45 14.00
N GLU A 70 -2.88 -8.45 13.21
CA GLU A 70 -3.73 -9.63 13.03
C GLU A 70 -2.97 -10.82 12.43
N HIS A 71 -2.09 -10.58 11.45
CA HIS A 71 -1.29 -11.65 10.86
C HIS A 71 -0.32 -12.30 11.87
N VAL A 72 0.14 -11.56 12.88
CA VAL A 72 1.00 -12.11 13.94
C VAL A 72 0.22 -13.00 14.89
N LYS A 73 -1.04 -12.66 15.21
CA LYS A 73 -1.92 -13.50 16.02
C LYS A 73 -2.25 -14.81 15.31
N VAL A 74 -2.59 -14.73 14.02
CA VAL A 74 -2.80 -15.91 13.18
C VAL A 74 -1.53 -16.77 13.13
N LEU A 75 -0.37 -16.14 12.98
CA LEU A 75 0.92 -16.83 12.98
C LEU A 75 1.21 -17.52 14.32
N ALA A 76 0.91 -16.89 15.46
CA ALA A 76 1.07 -17.50 16.78
C ALA A 76 0.22 -18.76 16.93
N GLN A 77 -1.03 -18.73 16.45
CA GLN A 77 -1.90 -19.90 16.44
C GLN A 77 -1.34 -21.02 15.54
N SER A 78 -0.88 -20.68 14.34
CA SER A 78 -0.26 -21.65 13.43
C SER A 78 1.01 -22.28 14.01
N ILE A 79 1.88 -21.49 14.66
CA ILE A 79 3.08 -22.00 15.34
C ILE A 79 2.70 -22.94 16.48
N LYS A 80 1.67 -22.58 17.25
CA LYS A 80 1.16 -23.41 18.35
C LYS A 80 0.65 -24.76 17.85
N GLU A 81 -0.10 -24.77 16.75
CA GLU A 81 -0.65 -25.98 16.11
C GLU A 81 0.45 -26.87 15.54
N ASN A 82 1.46 -26.28 14.90
CA ASN A 82 2.62 -27.00 14.35
C ASN A 82 3.62 -27.46 15.43
N GLY A 83 3.51 -26.95 16.66
CA GLY A 83 4.45 -27.23 17.74
C GLY A 83 5.82 -26.53 17.60
N GLY A 84 5.96 -25.60 16.65
CA GLY A 84 7.23 -24.92 16.37
C GLY A 84 7.22 -24.16 15.04
N LEU A 85 8.39 -23.63 14.68
CA LEU A 85 8.59 -22.96 13.39
C LEU A 85 8.81 -23.95 12.24
N MET A 86 8.13 -23.72 11.11
CA MET A 86 8.46 -24.39 9.85
C MET A 86 9.72 -23.80 9.19
N ASP A 87 9.84 -22.47 9.23
CA ASP A 87 11.03 -21.74 8.76
C ASP A 87 11.72 -21.09 9.97
N ALA A 88 13.03 -21.25 10.10
CA ALA A 88 13.83 -20.61 11.16
C ALA A 88 13.94 -19.08 10.95
N ILE A 89 14.06 -18.32 12.04
CA ILE A 89 14.37 -16.88 11.97
C ILE A 89 15.84 -16.65 11.61
N PHE A 90 16.22 -15.46 11.13
CA PHE A 90 17.61 -15.09 10.92
C PHE A 90 18.08 -14.09 11.97
N VAL A 91 19.17 -14.41 12.65
CA VAL A 91 19.70 -13.63 13.77
C VAL A 91 21.14 -13.24 13.49
N HIS A 92 21.49 -11.99 13.75
CA HIS A 92 22.88 -11.54 13.72
C HIS A 92 23.61 -12.00 14.98
N GLU A 93 24.74 -12.70 14.84
CA GLU A 93 25.47 -13.33 15.95
C GLU A 93 25.89 -12.39 17.07
N ASP A 94 26.40 -11.20 16.74
CA ASP A 94 26.97 -10.27 17.72
C ASP A 94 25.90 -9.44 18.46
N THR A 95 24.83 -9.06 17.75
CA THR A 95 23.85 -8.08 18.25
C THR A 95 22.57 -8.72 18.77
N ASN A 96 22.38 -10.03 18.51
CA ASN A 96 21.14 -10.77 18.72
C ASN A 96 19.92 -10.16 18.03
N VAL A 97 20.13 -9.32 17.01
CA VAL A 97 19.06 -8.71 16.23
C VAL A 97 18.48 -9.74 15.26
N VAL A 98 17.16 -9.88 15.26
CA VAL A 98 16.41 -10.71 14.32
C VAL A 98 16.22 -9.93 13.01
N LEU A 99 17.12 -10.13 12.05
CA LEU A 99 17.07 -9.47 10.74
C LEU A 99 15.83 -9.91 9.95
N GLU A 100 15.49 -11.19 10.00
CA GLU A 100 14.33 -11.76 9.31
C GLU A 100 13.56 -12.68 10.27
N GLY A 101 12.23 -12.59 10.24
CA GLY A 101 11.36 -13.34 11.15
C GLY A 101 10.89 -12.57 12.38
N ASN A 102 10.91 -11.23 12.36
CA ASN A 102 10.40 -10.39 13.46
C ASN A 102 8.94 -10.72 13.86
N SER A 103 8.06 -10.99 12.89
CA SER A 103 6.68 -11.45 13.15
C SER A 103 6.66 -12.81 13.88
N ARG A 104 7.59 -13.72 13.57
CA ARG A 104 7.71 -15.03 14.24
C ARG A 104 8.25 -14.86 15.66
N LEU A 105 9.21 -13.96 15.87
CA LEU A 105 9.67 -13.62 17.22
C LEU A 105 8.51 -13.06 18.05
N ALA A 106 7.76 -12.09 17.53
CA ALA A 106 6.60 -11.52 18.23
C ALA A 106 5.53 -12.59 18.53
N ALA A 107 5.27 -13.51 17.60
CA ALA A 107 4.39 -14.64 17.84
C ALA A 107 4.89 -15.56 18.97
N TYR A 108 6.19 -15.85 19.04
CA TYR A 108 6.79 -16.58 20.15
C TYR A 108 6.66 -15.83 21.48
N ARG A 109 6.80 -14.50 21.49
CA ARG A 109 6.59 -13.65 22.68
C ARG A 109 5.15 -13.76 23.19
N ILE A 110 4.16 -13.78 22.29
CA ILE A 110 2.75 -14.01 22.64
C ILE A 110 2.58 -15.39 23.29
N LEU A 111 3.13 -16.44 22.69
CA LEU A 111 3.00 -17.81 23.20
C LEU A 111 3.72 -18.01 24.55
N ALA A 112 4.91 -17.41 24.71
CA ALA A 112 5.69 -17.48 25.94
C ALA A 112 5.03 -16.78 27.14
N LYS A 113 4.14 -15.80 26.90
CA LYS A 113 3.30 -15.22 27.97
C LYS A 113 2.35 -16.24 28.60
N HIS A 114 1.99 -17.29 27.86
CA HIS A 114 1.14 -18.38 28.34
C HIS A 114 1.94 -19.59 28.83
N ASP A 115 3.03 -19.95 28.14
CA ASP A 115 3.88 -21.08 28.50
C ASP A 115 5.35 -20.78 28.15
N ALA A 116 6.05 -20.14 29.10
CA ALA A 116 7.43 -19.70 28.92
C ALA A 116 8.43 -20.86 28.81
N VAL A 117 8.09 -22.04 29.35
CA VAL A 117 8.97 -23.22 29.29
C VAL A 117 8.91 -23.80 27.88
N LYS A 118 7.70 -24.04 27.35
CA LYS A 118 7.53 -24.61 26.01
C LYS A 118 8.03 -23.68 24.91
N TRP A 119 7.80 -22.38 25.04
CA TRP A 119 8.12 -21.38 24.01
C TRP A 119 9.35 -20.53 24.34
N GLY A 120 10.18 -20.97 25.29
CA GLY A 120 11.37 -20.23 25.73
C GLY A 120 12.51 -20.20 24.70
N TYR A 121 12.50 -21.14 23.75
CA TYR A 121 13.54 -21.27 22.72
C TYR A 121 12.93 -21.25 21.31
N ILE A 122 13.57 -20.51 20.41
CA ILE A 122 13.13 -20.34 19.02
C ILE A 122 14.24 -20.81 18.06
N ARG A 123 13.84 -21.52 17.00
CA ARG A 123 14.78 -22.02 15.99
C ARG A 123 15.33 -20.87 15.14
N ALA A 124 16.64 -20.70 15.13
CA ALA A 124 17.33 -19.61 14.45
C ALA A 124 18.44 -20.10 13.51
N LYS A 125 18.61 -19.37 12.41
CA LYS A 125 19.78 -19.33 11.54
C LYS A 125 20.62 -18.13 11.93
N ILE A 126 21.74 -18.39 12.58
CA ILE A 126 22.65 -17.39 13.11
C ILE A 126 23.65 -17.04 12.02
N LEU A 127 23.59 -15.78 11.59
CA LEU A 127 24.44 -15.17 10.58
C LEU A 127 25.73 -14.68 11.26
N PRO A 128 26.89 -14.84 10.61
CA PRO A 128 28.17 -14.54 11.21
C PRO A 128 28.33 -13.03 11.41
N GLN A 129 29.09 -12.61 12.41
CA GLN A 129 29.42 -11.20 12.64
C GLN A 129 30.03 -10.50 11.41
N SER A 130 30.69 -11.26 10.53
CA SER A 130 31.30 -10.73 9.31
C SER A 130 30.31 -10.44 8.17
N ILE A 131 29.01 -10.71 8.35
CA ILE A 131 28.00 -10.41 7.33
C ILE A 131 27.92 -8.90 7.11
N THR A 132 27.94 -8.48 5.86
CA THR A 132 27.91 -7.04 5.53
C THR A 132 26.48 -6.52 5.43
N GLU A 133 26.26 -5.22 5.69
CA GLU A 133 24.96 -4.55 5.49
C GLU A 133 24.38 -4.81 4.10
N ARG A 134 25.25 -4.85 3.09
CA ARG A 134 24.87 -5.16 1.70
C ARG A 134 24.35 -6.60 1.54
N GLU A 135 24.95 -7.55 2.24
CA GLU A 135 24.49 -8.95 2.24
C GLU A 135 23.19 -9.10 3.03
N ILE A 136 23.02 -8.38 4.14
CA ILE A 136 21.77 -8.28 4.89
C ILE A 136 20.66 -7.70 4.00
N PHE A 137 20.91 -6.58 3.33
CA PHE A 137 19.95 -5.95 2.43
C PHE A 137 19.52 -6.90 1.29
N THR A 138 20.49 -7.60 0.69
CA THR A 138 20.21 -8.60 -0.36
C THR A 138 19.35 -9.75 0.18
N LEU A 139 19.66 -10.25 1.39
CA LEU A 139 18.86 -11.29 2.06
C LEU A 139 17.41 -10.83 2.24
N LEU A 140 17.21 -9.66 2.82
CA LEU A 140 15.88 -9.11 3.10
C LEU A 140 15.09 -8.85 1.81
N GLY A 141 15.75 -8.29 0.78
CA GLY A 141 15.15 -8.10 -0.54
C GLY A 141 14.69 -9.42 -1.18
N GLN A 142 15.50 -10.47 -1.10
CA GLN A 142 15.14 -11.78 -1.64
C GLN A 142 13.92 -12.38 -0.93
N TYR A 143 13.84 -12.30 0.39
CA TYR A 143 12.73 -12.87 1.15
C TYR A 143 11.42 -12.08 1.01
N HIS A 144 11.50 -10.74 1.06
CA HIS A 144 10.31 -9.90 1.23
C HIS A 144 9.88 -9.11 0.01
N ILE A 145 10.76 -8.87 -0.97
CA ILE A 145 10.45 -8.07 -2.16
C ILE A 145 10.30 -8.98 -3.39
N ILE A 146 11.20 -9.94 -3.57
CA ILE A 146 11.21 -10.83 -4.74
C ILE A 146 10.44 -12.12 -4.46
N GLY A 147 10.84 -12.85 -3.40
CA GLY A 147 10.49 -14.24 -3.13
C GLY A 147 9.07 -14.44 -2.59
N LYS A 148 8.94 -14.71 -1.28
CA LYS A 148 7.64 -15.00 -0.65
C LYS A 148 6.69 -13.78 -0.68
N LYS A 149 7.21 -12.57 -0.99
CA LYS A 149 6.49 -11.28 -1.02
C LYS A 149 5.69 -11.03 0.25
N ASP A 150 6.36 -11.22 1.38
CA ASP A 150 5.72 -11.10 2.69
C ASP A 150 5.48 -9.64 3.11
N TRP A 151 6.23 -8.67 2.56
CA TRP A 151 5.98 -7.25 2.81
C TRP A 151 4.94 -6.69 1.84
N ALA A 152 3.98 -5.93 2.38
CA ALA A 152 3.02 -5.19 1.59
C ALA A 152 3.72 -4.12 0.72
N PRO A 153 3.13 -3.69 -0.41
CA PRO A 153 3.78 -2.72 -1.30
C PRO A 153 4.28 -1.44 -0.62
N PHE A 154 3.52 -0.89 0.34
CA PHE A 154 3.93 0.30 1.09
C PHE A 154 5.11 0.04 2.02
N GLU A 155 5.20 -1.16 2.61
CA GLU A 155 6.31 -1.58 3.47
C GLU A 155 7.59 -1.71 2.64
N GLN A 156 7.49 -2.34 1.46
CA GLN A 156 8.61 -2.41 0.51
C GLN A 156 9.08 -1.01 0.10
N ALA A 157 8.15 -0.11 -0.23
CA ALA A 157 8.47 1.27 -0.58
C ALA A 157 9.16 2.02 0.56
N GLY A 158 8.66 1.87 1.79
CA GLY A 158 9.25 2.48 2.98
C GLY A 158 10.66 1.97 3.27
N TYR A 159 10.91 0.68 3.08
CA TYR A 159 12.25 0.10 3.22
C TYR A 159 13.23 0.69 2.20
N LEU A 160 12.84 0.70 0.91
CA LEU A 160 13.67 1.25 -0.16
C LEU A 160 13.93 2.75 0.01
N TYR A 161 12.94 3.48 0.51
CA TYR A 161 13.11 4.88 0.84
C TYR A 161 14.20 5.07 1.89
N ARG A 162 14.16 4.37 3.02
CA ARG A 162 15.16 4.52 4.09
C ARG A 162 16.56 4.17 3.60
N GLN A 163 16.68 3.06 2.87
CA GLN A 163 17.97 2.64 2.33
C GLN A 163 18.55 3.68 1.35
N HIS A 164 17.70 4.33 0.54
CA HIS A 164 18.14 5.37 -0.37
C HIS A 164 18.45 6.70 0.31
N VAL A 165 17.53 7.18 1.15
CA VAL A 165 17.54 8.54 1.68
C VAL A 165 18.33 8.63 2.99
N ASP A 166 18.15 7.68 3.89
CA ASP A 166 18.74 7.71 5.22
C ASP A 166 20.14 7.06 5.19
N ASN A 167 20.30 5.93 4.49
CA ASN A 167 21.57 5.21 4.39
C ASN A 167 22.41 5.58 3.15
N GLY A 168 21.90 6.47 2.28
CA GLY A 168 22.63 7.00 1.13
C GLY A 168 22.91 5.98 0.01
N VAL A 169 22.27 4.81 0.01
CA VAL A 169 22.47 3.78 -1.02
C VAL A 169 21.90 4.26 -2.35
N SER A 170 22.67 4.19 -3.44
CA SER A 170 22.17 4.69 -4.73
C SER A 170 21.07 3.79 -5.31
N ILE A 171 20.17 4.36 -6.11
CA ILE A 171 19.12 3.58 -6.82
C ILE A 171 19.74 2.50 -7.71
N ALA A 172 20.94 2.75 -8.26
CA ALA A 172 21.66 1.77 -9.07
C ALA A 172 22.10 0.55 -8.24
N GLU A 173 22.64 0.78 -7.05
CA GLU A 173 23.02 -0.30 -6.13
C GLU A 173 21.79 -1.09 -5.69
N LEU A 174 20.73 -0.42 -5.24
CA LEU A 174 19.47 -1.06 -4.85
C LEU A 174 18.93 -1.94 -6.00
N SER A 175 18.89 -1.41 -7.23
CA SER A 175 18.42 -2.12 -8.42
C SER A 175 19.22 -3.40 -8.70
N SER A 176 20.55 -3.32 -8.58
CA SER A 176 21.45 -4.46 -8.78
C SER A 176 21.29 -5.56 -7.72
N GLU A 177 20.77 -5.21 -6.56
CA GLU A 177 20.68 -6.09 -5.39
C GLU A 177 19.34 -6.80 -5.27
N ILE A 178 18.23 -6.14 -5.59
CA ILE A 178 16.86 -6.69 -5.42
C ILE A 178 16.16 -7.02 -6.75
N ASN A 179 16.89 -7.04 -7.86
CA ASN A 179 16.37 -7.34 -9.21
C ASN A 179 15.07 -6.57 -9.56
N LEU A 180 14.92 -5.35 -9.05
CA LEU A 180 13.86 -4.43 -9.44
C LEU A 180 14.44 -3.40 -10.41
N SER A 181 13.62 -2.95 -11.36
CA SER A 181 14.05 -1.92 -12.30
C SER A 181 14.31 -0.59 -11.58
N HIS A 182 15.29 0.18 -12.06
CA HIS A 182 15.53 1.56 -11.60
C HIS A 182 14.24 2.37 -11.53
N ARG A 183 13.41 2.29 -12.58
CA ARG A 183 12.12 3.00 -12.65
C ARG A 183 11.18 2.63 -11.52
N THR A 184 11.11 1.34 -11.16
CA THR A 184 10.27 0.85 -10.07
C THR A 184 10.74 1.40 -8.74
N ILE A 185 12.04 1.32 -8.45
CA ILE A 185 12.62 1.81 -7.19
C ILE A 185 12.42 3.32 -7.07
N THR A 186 12.75 4.09 -8.11
CA THR A 186 12.52 5.54 -8.14
C THR A 186 11.05 5.88 -7.87
N HIS A 187 10.12 5.13 -8.47
CA HIS A 187 8.69 5.36 -8.25
C HIS A 187 8.29 5.09 -6.79
N LEU A 188 8.65 3.93 -6.23
CA LEU A 188 8.33 3.58 -4.84
C LEU A 188 8.89 4.60 -3.83
N VAL A 189 10.16 5.00 -4.00
CA VAL A 189 10.80 6.05 -3.20
C VAL A 189 10.05 7.38 -3.34
N SER A 190 9.64 7.75 -4.55
CA SER A 190 8.91 9.01 -4.79
C SER A 190 7.53 9.05 -4.14
N VAL A 191 6.84 7.91 -4.04
CA VAL A 191 5.53 7.82 -3.36
C VAL A 191 5.70 8.08 -1.87
N VAL A 192 6.71 7.47 -1.26
CA VAL A 192 7.02 7.67 0.17
C VAL A 192 7.45 9.11 0.43
N GLN A 193 8.35 9.66 -0.40
CA GLN A 193 8.74 11.07 -0.33
C GLN A 193 7.52 12.00 -0.39
N PHE A 194 6.60 11.77 -1.33
CA PHE A 194 5.38 12.56 -1.46
C PHE A 194 4.49 12.50 -0.22
N MET A 195 4.34 11.32 0.39
CA MET A 195 3.59 11.18 1.64
C MET A 195 4.23 12.00 2.77
N ILE A 196 5.55 11.94 2.91
CA ILE A 196 6.31 12.67 3.95
C ILE A 196 6.18 14.18 3.76
N GLU A 197 6.40 14.68 2.54
CA GLU A 197 6.30 16.11 2.21
C GLU A 197 4.91 16.68 2.49
N ASN A 198 3.87 15.85 2.38
CA ASN A 198 2.50 16.24 2.65
C ASN A 198 2.05 15.88 4.08
N SER A 199 2.96 15.43 4.96
CA SER A 199 2.66 15.00 6.33
C SER A 199 1.59 13.91 6.41
N GLU A 200 1.58 12.99 5.44
CA GLU A 200 0.69 11.84 5.47
C GLU A 200 1.22 10.74 6.39
N LYS A 201 0.38 10.33 7.35
CA LYS A 201 0.69 9.25 8.29
C LYS A 201 -0.16 8.00 8.05
N ASP A 202 -1.27 8.10 7.33
CA ASP A 202 -2.13 6.96 7.05
C ASP A 202 -1.56 6.10 5.91
N VAL A 203 -1.16 4.87 6.24
CA VAL A 203 -0.65 3.89 5.28
C VAL A 203 -1.70 3.50 4.23
N ASN A 204 -2.99 3.62 4.53
CA ASN A 204 -4.06 3.32 3.58
C ASN A 204 -4.11 4.33 2.43
N CYS A 205 -3.59 5.55 2.65
CA CYS A 205 -3.47 6.56 1.61
C CYS A 205 -2.36 6.26 0.59
N TRP A 206 -1.44 5.31 0.88
CA TRP A 206 -0.34 4.96 -0.03
C TRP A 206 -0.83 4.63 -1.44
N SER A 207 -1.89 3.82 -1.55
CA SER A 207 -2.44 3.37 -2.83
C SER A 207 -2.96 4.53 -3.69
N TYR A 208 -3.48 5.59 -3.08
CA TYR A 208 -3.95 6.78 -3.79
C TYR A 208 -2.78 7.54 -4.40
N TYR A 209 -1.72 7.75 -3.63
CA TYR A 209 -0.54 8.48 -4.10
C TYR A 209 0.27 7.66 -5.10
N ASP A 210 0.30 6.34 -4.93
CA ASP A 210 0.86 5.41 -5.91
C ASP A 210 0.18 5.58 -7.28
N GLU A 211 -1.16 5.55 -7.34
CA GLU A 211 -1.91 5.80 -8.58
C GLU A 211 -1.73 7.24 -9.12
N TYR A 212 -1.75 8.23 -8.22
CA TYR A 212 -1.54 9.64 -8.56
C TYR A 212 -0.20 9.88 -9.26
N LEU A 213 0.87 9.24 -8.76
CA LEU A 213 2.23 9.41 -9.25
C LEU A 213 2.57 8.46 -10.41
N LYS A 214 1.74 7.47 -10.75
CA LYS A 214 1.96 6.60 -11.92
C LYS A 214 1.64 7.28 -13.25
N SER A 215 0.56 8.06 -13.31
CA SER A 215 0.01 8.58 -14.56
C SER A 215 0.85 9.70 -15.18
N THR A 216 1.30 9.51 -16.42
CA THR A 216 2.06 10.52 -17.18
C THR A 216 1.23 11.78 -17.47
N LYS A 217 -0.08 11.63 -17.66
CA LYS A 217 -1.02 12.74 -17.84
C LYS A 217 -1.12 13.58 -16.58
N ILE A 218 -1.28 12.93 -15.42
CA ILE A 218 -1.31 13.59 -14.12
C ILE A 218 0.04 14.28 -13.86
N LYS A 219 1.18 13.62 -14.12
CA LYS A 219 2.51 14.24 -14.01
C LYS A 219 2.64 15.54 -14.82
N LYS A 220 2.07 15.60 -16.03
CA LYS A 220 2.04 16.83 -16.83
C LYS A 220 1.20 17.92 -16.14
N ALA A 221 0.01 17.57 -15.66
CA ALA A 221 -0.87 18.50 -14.95
C ALA A 221 -0.23 19.02 -13.65
N ARG A 222 0.50 18.19 -12.90
CA ARG A 222 1.24 18.62 -11.70
C ARG A 222 2.27 19.71 -11.98
N LYS A 223 2.93 19.64 -13.14
CA LYS A 223 3.90 20.66 -13.58
C LYS A 223 3.21 21.97 -13.99
N GLU A 224 2.02 21.88 -14.57
CA GLU A 224 1.24 23.04 -15.04
C GLU A 224 0.48 23.72 -13.89
N TYR A 225 0.02 22.94 -12.91
CA TYR A 225 -0.81 23.39 -11.79
C TYR A 225 -0.13 23.03 -10.46
N SER A 226 0.70 23.94 -9.92
CA SER A 226 1.43 23.73 -8.66
C SER A 226 0.54 23.48 -7.44
N GLN A 227 -0.74 23.89 -7.49
CA GLN A 227 -1.72 23.66 -6.42
C GLN A 227 -2.39 22.29 -6.49
N LEU A 228 -2.22 21.54 -7.59
CA LEU A 228 -2.92 20.26 -7.80
C LEU A 228 -2.58 19.25 -6.69
N ASP A 229 -1.30 19.15 -6.31
CA ASP A 229 -0.86 18.24 -5.24
C ASP A 229 -1.62 18.52 -3.92
N LYS A 230 -1.69 19.79 -3.51
CA LYS A 230 -2.40 20.22 -2.29
C LYS A 230 -3.89 19.90 -2.33
N ILE A 231 -4.53 20.11 -3.47
CA ILE A 231 -5.97 19.82 -3.65
C ILE A 231 -6.25 18.33 -3.59
N ILE A 232 -5.43 17.51 -4.27
CA ILE A 232 -5.59 16.06 -4.25
C ILE A 232 -5.42 15.49 -2.86
N VAL A 233 -4.37 15.89 -2.13
CA VAL A 233 -4.16 15.49 -0.74
C VAL A 233 -5.36 15.86 0.14
N LYS A 234 -5.86 17.10 0.01
CA LYS A 234 -7.05 17.56 0.77
C LYS A 234 -8.28 16.69 0.48
N LYS A 235 -8.54 16.36 -0.79
CA LYS A 235 -9.72 15.59 -1.21
C LYS A 235 -9.65 14.11 -0.85
N ILE A 236 -8.45 13.52 -0.85
CA ILE A 236 -8.23 12.17 -0.33
C ILE A 236 -8.53 12.15 1.18
N ARG A 237 -7.95 13.09 1.95
CA ARG A 237 -8.14 13.17 3.40
C ARG A 237 -9.59 13.44 3.82
N SER A 238 -10.33 14.21 3.04
CA SER A 238 -11.74 14.48 3.32
C SER A 238 -12.67 13.32 2.93
N GLY A 239 -12.13 12.24 2.32
CA GLY A 239 -12.94 11.14 1.80
C GLY A 239 -13.74 11.48 0.54
N GLU A 240 -13.49 12.64 -0.09
CA GLU A 240 -14.17 13.06 -1.32
C GLU A 240 -13.75 12.21 -2.52
N ILE A 241 -12.53 11.65 -2.47
CA ILE A 241 -12.06 10.60 -3.36
C ILE A 241 -12.14 9.28 -2.58
N PRO A 242 -13.17 8.44 -2.80
CA PRO A 242 -13.46 7.32 -1.91
C PRO A 242 -12.48 6.15 -2.01
N ARG A 243 -11.85 5.97 -3.18
CA ARG A 243 -10.94 4.84 -3.45
C ARG A 243 -9.79 5.27 -4.35
N ALA A 244 -8.64 4.61 -4.20
CA ALA A 244 -7.47 4.82 -5.05
C ALA A 244 -7.76 4.60 -6.54
N VAL A 245 -8.68 3.69 -6.87
CA VAL A 245 -9.12 3.47 -8.26
C VAL A 245 -9.75 4.71 -8.89
N ASP A 246 -10.40 5.56 -8.09
CA ASP A 246 -11.01 6.79 -8.58
C ASP A 246 -9.93 7.84 -8.93
N VAL A 247 -8.75 7.80 -8.28
CA VAL A 247 -7.57 8.58 -8.72
C VAL A 247 -7.06 8.08 -10.07
N ARG A 248 -7.00 6.77 -10.25
CA ARG A 248 -6.51 6.16 -11.50
C ARG A 248 -7.43 6.47 -12.68
N ASP A 249 -8.73 6.27 -12.50
CA ASP A 249 -9.71 6.24 -13.58
C ASP A 249 -10.41 7.60 -13.76
N GLU A 250 -10.81 8.27 -12.68
CA GLU A 250 -11.65 9.46 -12.74
C GLU A 250 -10.85 10.76 -12.71
N LEU A 251 -9.84 10.89 -11.84
CA LEU A 251 -8.97 12.07 -11.86
C LEU A 251 -8.24 12.20 -13.20
N LYS A 252 -7.86 11.06 -13.81
CA LYS A 252 -7.28 11.04 -15.15
C LYS A 252 -8.19 11.70 -16.18
N LYS A 253 -9.51 11.46 -16.14
CA LYS A 253 -10.48 12.10 -17.04
C LYS A 253 -10.53 13.61 -16.83
N ILE A 254 -10.53 14.08 -15.59
CA ILE A 254 -10.49 15.52 -15.27
C ILE A 254 -9.25 16.17 -15.88
N VAL A 255 -8.09 15.53 -15.69
CA VAL A 255 -6.81 16.02 -16.22
C VAL A 255 -6.79 16.00 -17.75
N GLU A 256 -7.29 14.95 -18.39
CA GLU A 256 -7.35 14.84 -19.85
C GLU A 256 -8.33 15.84 -20.47
N ALA A 257 -9.45 16.12 -19.80
CA ALA A 257 -10.39 17.14 -20.23
C ALA A 257 -9.74 18.54 -20.24
N GLY A 258 -8.86 18.85 -19.29
CA GLY A 258 -8.07 20.09 -19.25
C GLY A 258 -8.91 21.38 -19.27
N GLY A 259 -8.26 22.51 -19.55
CA GLY A 259 -8.89 23.84 -19.64
C GLY A 259 -9.75 24.19 -18.41
N LYS A 260 -10.93 24.81 -18.62
CA LYS A 260 -11.85 25.20 -17.53
C LYS A 260 -12.26 24.07 -16.59
N VAL A 261 -12.30 22.81 -17.05
CA VAL A 261 -12.67 21.67 -16.19
C VAL A 261 -11.60 21.43 -15.14
N LEU A 262 -10.34 21.25 -15.58
CA LEU A 262 -9.20 21.07 -14.69
C LEU A 262 -8.95 22.33 -13.85
N GLN A 263 -9.05 23.52 -14.44
CA GLN A 263 -8.84 24.78 -13.72
C GLN A 263 -9.84 24.94 -12.56
N ASN A 264 -11.14 24.73 -12.81
CA ASN A 264 -12.15 24.82 -11.76
C ASN A 264 -11.95 23.77 -10.65
N PHE A 265 -11.47 22.58 -11.01
CA PHE A 265 -11.13 21.54 -10.04
C PHE A 265 -9.94 21.94 -9.16
N VAL A 266 -8.85 22.45 -9.76
CA VAL A 266 -7.65 22.91 -9.05
C VAL A 266 -7.93 24.15 -8.19
N GLU A 267 -8.75 25.08 -8.66
CA GLU A 267 -9.14 26.27 -7.89
C GLU A 267 -10.16 25.96 -6.78
N GLY A 268 -10.60 24.70 -6.66
CA GLY A 268 -11.59 24.28 -5.66
C GLY A 268 -13.02 24.78 -5.92
N LYS A 269 -13.30 25.31 -7.12
CA LYS A 269 -14.63 25.80 -7.52
C LYS A 269 -15.64 24.67 -7.75
N LYS A 270 -15.17 23.46 -8.01
CA LYS A 270 -16.00 22.26 -8.18
C LYS A 270 -15.46 21.09 -7.37
N GLY A 271 -16.38 20.26 -6.88
CA GLY A 271 -16.07 18.98 -6.26
C GLY A 271 -15.47 17.98 -7.27
N PHE A 272 -14.97 16.87 -6.76
CA PHE A 272 -14.38 15.79 -7.53
C PHE A 272 -15.42 15.18 -8.47
N VAL A 273 -16.55 14.72 -7.93
CA VAL A 273 -17.66 14.13 -8.70
C VAL A 273 -18.16 15.09 -9.79
N ASP A 274 -18.39 16.36 -9.45
CA ASP A 274 -18.85 17.37 -10.43
C ASP A 274 -17.82 17.64 -11.54
N SER A 275 -16.53 17.58 -11.19
CA SER A 275 -15.43 17.75 -12.15
C SER A 275 -15.30 16.54 -13.05
N VAL A 276 -15.52 15.33 -12.54
CA VAL A 276 -15.61 14.10 -13.33
C VAL A 276 -16.77 14.19 -14.32
N HIS A 277 -17.96 14.59 -13.88
CA HIS A 277 -19.11 14.77 -14.76
C HIS A 277 -18.81 15.80 -15.85
N ALA A 278 -18.23 16.96 -15.48
CA ALA A 278 -17.84 17.98 -16.45
C ALA A 278 -16.77 17.48 -17.45
N ALA A 279 -15.86 16.60 -17.02
CA ALA A 279 -14.85 15.98 -17.89
C ALA A 279 -15.48 14.97 -18.87
N ILE A 280 -16.40 14.15 -18.39
CA ILE A 280 -17.17 13.19 -19.22
C ILE A 280 -18.01 13.93 -20.25
N ASP A 281 -18.67 15.02 -19.84
CA ASP A 281 -19.45 15.90 -20.72
C ASP A 281 -18.57 16.56 -21.79
N LYS A 282 -17.32 16.89 -21.43
CA LYS A 282 -16.34 17.50 -22.34
C LYS A 282 -15.69 16.51 -23.31
N GLY A 283 -15.66 15.20 -23.04
CA GLY A 283 -14.93 14.28 -23.93
C GLY A 283 -14.93 12.76 -23.67
N ALA A 284 -15.83 12.15 -22.89
CA ALA A 284 -15.74 10.70 -22.61
C ALA A 284 -17.08 9.94 -22.49
N GLY A 285 -17.98 10.06 -23.47
CA GLY A 285 -19.22 9.27 -23.53
C GLY A 285 -19.90 9.36 -24.88
N HIS A 286 -20.59 8.29 -25.31
CA HIS A 286 -21.43 8.31 -26.51
C HIS A 286 -22.49 9.40 -26.33
N GLN A 287 -22.45 10.41 -27.20
CA GLN A 287 -23.31 11.59 -27.12
C GLN A 287 -24.80 11.22 -27.09
N ASP A 288 -25.18 10.17 -27.83
CA ASP A 288 -26.55 9.67 -27.90
C ASP A 288 -27.04 9.10 -26.57
N VAL A 289 -26.16 8.40 -25.83
CA VAL A 289 -26.46 7.85 -24.50
C VAL A 289 -26.62 8.98 -23.47
N ARG A 290 -25.88 10.10 -23.62
CA ARG A 290 -26.04 11.30 -22.79
C ARG A 290 -27.37 12.02 -23.06
N HIS A 291 -27.74 12.22 -24.32
CA HIS A 291 -29.03 12.84 -24.66
C HIS A 291 -30.20 12.00 -24.12
N LEU A 292 -30.12 10.68 -24.27
CA LEU A 292 -31.14 9.77 -23.76
C LEU A 292 -31.24 9.82 -22.22
N ARG A 293 -30.11 9.87 -21.51
CA ARG A 293 -30.10 9.95 -20.03
C ARG A 293 -30.68 11.28 -19.53
N LYS A 294 -30.27 12.40 -20.11
CA LYS A 294 -30.81 13.73 -19.76
C LYS A 294 -32.30 13.82 -20.03
N PHE A 295 -32.76 13.31 -21.18
CA PHE A 295 -34.19 13.25 -21.49
C PHE A 295 -34.94 12.37 -20.48
N LYS A 296 -34.39 11.20 -20.12
CA LYS A 296 -34.97 10.31 -19.10
C LYS A 296 -35.09 10.97 -17.73
N GLU A 297 -34.03 11.64 -17.27
CA GLU A 297 -34.02 12.33 -15.97
C GLU A 297 -35.00 13.50 -15.95
N TRP A 298 -35.03 14.30 -17.02
CA TRP A 298 -35.97 15.40 -17.17
C TRP A 298 -37.42 14.92 -17.14
N ILE A 299 -37.80 13.97 -18.00
CA ILE A 299 -39.19 13.48 -18.11
C ILE A 299 -39.65 12.69 -16.87
N ALA A 300 -38.72 12.13 -16.09
CA ALA A 300 -39.02 11.40 -14.86
C ALA A 300 -39.09 12.30 -13.61
N SER A 301 -38.70 13.57 -13.71
CA SER A 301 -38.72 14.47 -12.55
C SER A 301 -40.15 14.83 -12.15
N GLN A 302 -40.42 14.88 -10.84
CA GLN A 302 -41.77 15.20 -10.34
C GLN A 302 -42.20 16.61 -10.74
N ASP A 303 -41.27 17.57 -10.78
CA ASP A 303 -41.53 18.94 -11.19
C ASP A 303 -41.94 19.03 -12.66
N THR A 304 -41.20 18.36 -13.57
CA THR A 304 -41.56 18.32 -14.99
C THR A 304 -42.91 17.61 -15.20
N ILE A 305 -43.16 16.51 -14.50
CA ILE A 305 -44.45 15.81 -14.60
C ILE A 305 -45.60 16.72 -14.13
N ALA A 306 -45.42 17.42 -13.02
CA ALA A 306 -46.42 18.35 -12.50
C ALA A 306 -46.70 19.49 -13.50
N GLU A 307 -45.66 20.10 -14.05
CA GLU A 307 -45.77 21.14 -15.08
C GLU A 307 -46.52 20.63 -16.33
N LEU A 308 -46.16 19.45 -16.84
CA LEU A 308 -46.78 18.88 -18.04
C LEU A 308 -48.26 18.54 -17.82
N ILE A 309 -48.66 18.10 -16.62
CA ILE A 309 -50.07 17.79 -16.29
C ILE A 309 -50.93 19.06 -16.27
N THR A 310 -50.35 20.19 -15.86
CA THR A 310 -51.04 21.49 -15.76
C THR A 310 -51.24 22.19 -17.09
N LEU A 311 -50.69 21.68 -18.20
CA LEU A 311 -50.88 22.27 -19.53
C LEU A 311 -52.35 22.18 -19.99
N GLU A 312 -52.81 23.26 -20.64
CA GLU A 312 -54.16 23.37 -21.21
C GLU A 312 -54.13 23.80 -22.69
N GLY A 313 -55.29 23.74 -23.35
CA GLY A 313 -55.46 24.28 -24.70
C GLY A 313 -54.58 23.62 -25.78
N SER A 314 -54.00 24.45 -26.65
CA SER A 314 -53.13 24.02 -27.75
C SER A 314 -51.83 23.39 -27.26
N ALA A 315 -51.20 23.96 -26.23
CA ALA A 315 -49.94 23.47 -25.66
C ALA A 315 -50.06 22.03 -25.14
N ARG A 316 -51.19 21.70 -24.48
CA ARG A 316 -51.46 20.32 -24.04
C ARG A 316 -51.58 19.34 -25.21
N LYS A 317 -52.26 19.75 -26.30
CA LYS A 317 -52.46 18.91 -27.49
C LYS A 317 -51.14 18.63 -28.19
N GLU A 318 -50.29 19.65 -28.35
CA GLU A 318 -48.94 19.52 -28.92
C GLU A 318 -48.06 18.60 -28.07
N CYS A 319 -48.00 18.83 -26.76
CA CYS A 319 -47.23 17.99 -25.84
C CYS A 319 -47.67 16.52 -25.88
N LEU A 320 -48.98 16.25 -25.89
CA LEU A 320 -49.50 14.89 -25.99
C LEU A 320 -49.15 14.21 -27.32
N TYR A 321 -49.16 14.97 -28.41
CA TYR A 321 -48.76 14.47 -29.72
C TYR A 321 -47.29 14.07 -29.74
N ASP A 322 -46.41 14.94 -29.25
CA ASP A 322 -44.96 14.71 -29.26
C ASP A 322 -44.57 13.54 -28.33
N LEU A 323 -45.16 13.44 -27.14
CA LEU A 323 -44.89 12.31 -26.24
C LEU A 323 -45.30 10.96 -26.86
N LYS A 324 -46.45 10.90 -27.54
CA LYS A 324 -46.87 9.69 -28.28
C LYS A 324 -45.91 9.36 -29.42
N LYS A 325 -45.41 10.38 -30.12
CA LYS A 325 -44.45 10.19 -31.21
C LYS A 325 -43.10 9.67 -30.68
N ILE A 326 -42.61 10.24 -29.59
CA ILE A 326 -41.40 9.80 -28.89
C ILE A 326 -41.55 8.34 -28.44
N GLN A 327 -42.67 7.97 -27.81
CA GLN A 327 -42.96 6.59 -27.41
C GLN A 327 -42.84 5.61 -28.60
N THR A 328 -43.44 5.97 -29.74
CA THR A 328 -43.38 5.16 -30.97
C THR A 328 -41.95 5.01 -31.48
N LEU A 329 -41.17 6.09 -31.50
CA LEU A 329 -39.78 6.10 -31.96
C LEU A 329 -38.87 5.26 -31.04
N VAL A 330 -39.08 5.34 -29.72
CA VAL A 330 -38.35 4.53 -28.73
C VAL A 330 -38.61 3.05 -28.95
N LEU A 331 -39.87 2.64 -29.12
CA LEU A 331 -40.21 1.23 -29.41
C LEU A 331 -39.57 0.73 -30.71
N LEU A 332 -39.55 1.56 -31.76
CA LEU A 332 -38.90 1.23 -33.01
C LEU A 332 -37.38 1.08 -32.85
N ALA A 333 -36.73 1.99 -32.10
CA ALA A 333 -35.30 1.92 -31.83
C ALA A 333 -34.94 0.66 -31.04
N LEU A 334 -35.73 0.32 -30.01
CA LEU A 334 -35.53 -0.91 -29.22
C LEU A 334 -35.59 -2.16 -30.12
N ARG A 335 -36.61 -2.30 -30.98
CA ARG A 335 -36.72 -3.42 -31.93
C ARG A 335 -35.55 -3.55 -32.92
N LYS A 336 -34.79 -2.48 -33.15
CA LYS A 336 -33.60 -2.51 -34.02
C LYS A 336 -32.33 -2.89 -33.26
N MET A 337 -32.35 -2.79 -31.94
CA MET A 337 -31.22 -3.05 -31.06
C MET A 337 -31.32 -4.40 -30.34
N THR A 338 -32.48 -5.06 -30.41
CA THR A 338 -32.79 -6.38 -29.83
C THR A 338 -33.28 -7.31 -30.92
#